data_AF-A0A072UW53-F1
#
_entry.id   AF-A0A072UW53-F1
#
_cell.length_a   1.000
_cell.length_b   1.000
_cell.length_c   1.000
_cell.angle_alpha   90.00
_cell.angle_beta   90.00
_cell.angle_gamma   90.00
#
_symmetry.space_group_name_H-M   'P 1'
#
loop_
_entity.id
_entity.type
_entity.pdbx_description
1 polymer ?
#
loop_
_entity_poly.entity_id
_entity_poly.type
_entity_poly.pdbx_seq_one_letter_code
_entity_poly.pdbx_strand_id
1 'polypeptide(L)'
;MAECTLKEYATPSTEEAHAIIQNQFSGSPTEDPNLHISMFLRLIGTLKANQEAVMLHLFLFSLRDRASAWFIHWKLVPSLHGIK
;
A
#
# COMPACT_ATOMS: atom_id res chain seq x y z
N MET A 1 17.71 -9.56 34.13
CA MET A 1 16.38 -9.44 33.50
C MET A 1 16.60 -8.86 32.13
N ALA A 2 16.53 -9.71 31.10
CA ALA A 2 16.74 -9.35 29.71
C ALA A 2 15.38 -9.03 29.11
N GLU A 3 15.15 -7.75 28.82
CA GLU A 3 14.04 -7.33 27.97
C GLU A 3 14.63 -6.71 26.71
N CYS A 4 15.12 -7.60 25.85
CA CYS A 4 15.25 -7.35 24.42
C CYS A 4 13.85 -7.15 23.85
N THR A 5 13.38 -5.93 23.61
CA THR A 5 12.26 -5.73 22.67
C THR A 5 12.34 -4.36 21.99
N LEU A 6 12.99 -4.36 20.82
CA LEU A 6 12.55 -3.68 19.60
C LEU A 6 12.02 -2.24 19.79
N LYS A 7 12.94 -1.28 19.97
CA LYS A 7 12.74 0.12 19.59
C LYS A 7 13.32 0.41 18.19
N GLU A 8 13.43 -0.63 17.37
CA GLU A 8 14.05 -0.61 16.04
C GLU A 8 13.07 -1.13 14.99
N TYR A 9 12.07 -0.33 14.71
CA TYR A 9 11.49 -0.17 13.38
C TYR A 9 10.72 1.14 13.47
N ALA A 10 11.00 2.09 12.59
CA ALA A 10 10.26 3.34 12.54
C ALA A 10 8.78 2.99 12.37
N THR A 11 8.01 3.06 13.44
CA THR A 11 6.55 3.09 13.37
C THR A 11 6.23 4.31 12.53
N PRO A 12 5.62 4.18 11.33
CA PRO A 12 5.04 5.34 10.68
C PRO A 12 4.14 6.00 11.72
N SER A 13 4.32 7.30 11.93
CA SER A 13 3.50 8.05 12.87
C SER A 13 2.05 7.69 12.58
N THR A 14 1.24 7.43 13.61
CA THR A 14 -0.14 6.93 13.47
C THR A 14 -0.97 7.75 12.47
N GLU A 15 -0.60 9.01 12.23
CA GLU A 15 -1.22 9.91 11.27
C GLU A 15 -0.98 9.57 9.79
N GLU A 16 0.20 9.06 9.42
CA GLU A 16 0.55 8.77 8.02
C GLU A 16 -0.08 7.45 7.54
N ALA A 17 -0.19 6.46 8.43
CA ALA A 17 -1.01 5.27 8.17
C ALA A 17 -2.50 5.64 8.05
N HIS A 18 -2.98 6.60 8.85
CA HIS A 18 -4.36 7.07 8.77
C HIS A 18 -4.66 7.75 7.41
N ALA A 19 -3.73 8.56 6.89
CA ALA A 19 -3.89 9.21 5.59
C ALA A 19 -3.98 8.21 4.41
N ILE A 20 -3.20 7.13 4.45
CA ILE A 20 -3.26 6.06 3.44
C ILE A 20 -4.62 5.34 3.48
N ILE A 21 -5.14 5.08 4.68
CA ILE A 21 -6.45 4.43 4.87
C ILE A 21 -7.60 5.37 4.46
N GLN A 22 -7.45 6.68 4.62
CA GLN A 22 -8.46 7.67 4.17
C GLN A 22 -8.51 7.80 2.64
N ASN A 23 -7.38 7.58 1.95
CA ASN A 23 -7.30 7.68 0.49
C ASN A 23 -7.43 6.31 -0.20
N GLN A 24 -8.44 5.53 0.19
CA GLN A 24 -8.68 4.22 -0.39
C GLN A 24 -9.31 4.31 -1.78
N PHE A 25 -8.76 3.55 -2.72
CA PHE A 25 -9.22 3.47 -4.10
C PHE A 25 -10.01 2.18 -4.32
N SER A 26 -11.28 2.30 -4.69
CA SER A 26 -12.18 1.16 -4.91
C SER A 26 -12.12 0.62 -6.34
N GLY A 27 -11.60 1.42 -7.27
CA GLY A 27 -11.62 1.13 -8.71
C GLY A 27 -12.95 1.50 -9.37
N SER A 28 -13.66 2.49 -8.82
CA SER A 28 -14.88 3.04 -9.42
C SER A 28 -14.55 3.83 -10.70
N PRO A 29 -15.42 3.84 -11.72
CA PRO A 29 -15.24 4.67 -12.91
C PRO A 29 -15.22 6.19 -12.62
N THR A 30 -15.63 6.60 -11.42
CA THR A 30 -15.60 8.00 -10.95
C THR A 30 -14.29 8.37 -10.27
N GLU A 31 -13.46 7.40 -9.89
CA GLU A 31 -12.18 7.63 -9.22
C GLU A 31 -11.06 7.71 -10.26
N ASP A 32 -10.16 8.70 -10.13
CA ASP A 32 -9.02 8.83 -11.03
C ASP A 32 -7.81 8.03 -10.50
N PRO A 33 -7.34 7.01 -11.24
CA PRO A 33 -6.20 6.19 -10.79
C PRO A 33 -4.89 6.97 -10.74
N ASN A 34 -4.71 8.00 -11.60
CA ASN A 34 -3.48 8.81 -11.60
C ASN A 34 -3.38 9.69 -10.36
N LEU A 35 -4.51 10.25 -9.92
CA LEU A 35 -4.65 11.01 -8.68
C LEU A 35 -4.38 10.13 -7.47
N HIS A 36 -4.93 8.90 -7.46
CA HIS A 36 -4.65 7.92 -6.41
C HIS A 36 -3.16 7.60 -6.30
N ILE A 37 -2.51 7.26 -7.42
CA ILE A 37 -1.07 6.96 -7.45
C ILE A 37 -0.25 8.17 -6.99
N SER A 38 -0.59 9.37 -7.46
CA SER A 38 0.11 10.61 -7.09
C SER A 38 0.02 10.92 -5.60
N MET A 39 -1.17 10.70 -5.00
CA MET A 39 -1.38 10.84 -3.56
C MET A 39 -0.63 9.78 -2.77
N PHE A 40 -0.69 8.52 -3.21
CA PHE A 40 0.05 7.43 -2.59
C PHE A 40 1.56 7.69 -2.59
N LEU A 41 2.15 8.05 -3.73
CA LEU A 41 3.57 8.39 -3.88
C LEU A 41 3.99 9.55 -2.96
N ARG A 42 3.12 10.55 -2.79
CA ARG A 42 3.36 11.66 -1.86
C ARG A 42 3.38 11.18 -0.40
N LEU A 43 2.46 10.30 -0.02
CA LEU A 43 2.37 9.75 1.33
C LEU A 43 3.53 8.80 1.65
N ILE A 44 3.91 7.91 0.73
CA ILE A 44 5.08 7.04 0.96
C ILE A 44 6.40 7.81 0.91
N GLY A 45 6.44 8.97 0.22
CA GLY A 45 7.61 9.83 0.18
C GLY A 45 7.89 10.53 1.52
N THR A 46 6.89 10.66 2.39
CA THR A 46 7.08 11.13 3.77
C THR A 46 7.52 10.00 4.70
N LEU A 47 7.09 8.77 4.43
CA LEU A 47 7.66 7.61 5.10
C LEU A 47 9.09 7.40 4.62
N LYS A 48 10.02 7.15 5.54
CA LYS A 48 11.36 6.65 5.21
C LYS A 48 11.30 5.17 4.80
N ALA A 49 10.37 4.82 3.91
CA ALA A 49 10.12 3.48 3.41
C ALA A 49 10.84 3.30 2.08
N ASN A 50 12.15 3.11 2.14
CA ASN A 50 13.03 2.87 1.00
C ASN A 50 13.08 1.38 0.58
N GLN A 51 12.13 0.57 1.04
CA GLN A 51 11.97 -0.82 0.64
C GLN A 51 10.72 -0.99 -0.22
N GLU A 52 10.90 -1.39 -1.47
CA GLU A 52 9.80 -1.67 -2.42
C GLU A 52 8.79 -2.66 -1.83
N ALA A 53 9.24 -3.63 -1.03
CA ALA A 53 8.38 -4.58 -0.32
C ALA A 53 7.41 -3.89 0.66
N VAL A 54 7.89 -2.88 1.41
CA VAL A 54 7.07 -2.10 2.34
C VAL A 54 6.12 -1.20 1.57
N MET A 55 6.58 -0.58 0.48
CA MET A 55 5.74 0.22 -0.40
C MET A 55 4.58 -0.59 -0.98
N LEU A 56 4.85 -1.78 -1.54
CA LEU A 56 3.81 -2.67 -2.06
C LEU A 56 2.84 -3.14 -0.98
N HIS A 57 3.34 -3.33 0.25
CA HIS A 57 2.50 -3.70 1.38
C HIS A 57 1.56 -2.55 1.79
N LEU A 58 2.04 -1.30 1.78
CA LEU A 58 1.21 -0.12 2.02
C LEU A 58 0.25 0.16 0.86
N PHE A 59 0.66 -0.14 -0.36
CA PHE A 59 -0.19 0.00 -1.54
C PHE A 59 -1.43 -0.89 -1.44
N LEU A 60 -1.28 -2.12 -0.94
CA LEU A 60 -2.41 -3.00 -0.64
C LEU A 60 -3.46 -2.35 0.29
N PHE A 61 -3.02 -1.59 1.30
CA PHE A 61 -3.92 -0.88 2.21
C PHE A 61 -4.59 0.34 1.59
N SER A 62 -3.98 0.90 0.52
CA SER A 62 -4.57 1.98 -0.27
C SER A 62 -5.67 1.50 -1.23
N LEU A 63 -5.83 0.19 -1.41
CA LEU A 63 -6.85 -0.40 -2.29
C LEU A 63 -8.02 -0.95 -1.49
N ARG A 64 -9.23 -0.87 -2.04
CA ARG A 64 -10.44 -1.54 -1.53
C ARG A 64 -11.21 -2.22 -2.66
N ASP A 65 -12.20 -3.01 -2.28
CA ASP A 65 -13.24 -3.57 -3.15
C ASP A 65 -12.68 -4.31 -4.37
N ARG A 66 -13.03 -3.84 -5.57
CA ARG A 66 -12.63 -4.49 -6.81
C ARG A 66 -11.14 -4.32 -7.06
N ALA A 67 -10.55 -3.19 -6.68
CA ALA A 67 -9.13 -2.93 -6.85
C ALA A 67 -8.27 -3.82 -5.92
N SER A 68 -8.67 -3.99 -4.66
CA SER A 68 -7.96 -4.90 -3.75
C SER A 68 -8.10 -6.36 -4.16
N ALA A 69 -9.31 -6.78 -4.58
CA ALA A 69 -9.53 -8.13 -5.11
C ALA A 69 -8.68 -8.42 -6.36
N TRP A 70 -8.58 -7.47 -7.28
CA TRP A 70 -7.74 -7.58 -8.48
C TRP A 70 -6.26 -7.74 -8.10
N PHE A 71 -5.74 -6.89 -7.22
CA PHE A 71 -4.34 -6.94 -6.83
C PHE A 71 -3.98 -8.20 -6.03
N ILE A 72 -4.87 -8.66 -5.14
CA ILE A 72 -4.70 -9.92 -4.39
C ILE A 72 -4.75 -11.11 -5.34
N HIS A 73 -5.68 -11.12 -6.31
CA HIS A 73 -5.74 -12.15 -7.33
C HIS A 73 -4.43 -12.23 -8.13
N TRP A 74 -3.92 -11.08 -8.57
CA TRP A 74 -2.64 -10.96 -9.28
C TRP A 74 -1.46 -11.47 -8.45
N LYS A 75 -1.46 -11.18 -7.14
CA LYS A 75 -0.43 -11.65 -6.19
C LYS A 75 -0.50 -13.15 -5.91
N LEU A 76 -1.70 -13.73 -5.81
CA LEU A 76 -1.91 -15.14 -5.45
C LEU A 76 -1.91 -16.09 -6.67
N VAL A 77 -2.01 -15.54 -7.87
CA VAL A 77 -1.94 -16.29 -9.13
C VAL A 77 -0.76 -15.78 -9.95
N PRO A 78 0.48 -16.25 -9.69
CA PRO A 78 1.65 -15.85 -10.48
C PRO A 78 1.54 -16.26 -11.96
N SER A 79 0.63 -17.18 -12.29
CA SER A 79 0.63 -17.97 -13.53
C SER A 79 -0.10 -17.34 -14.73
N LEU A 80 -0.57 -16.09 -14.67
CA LEU A 80 -1.20 -15.41 -15.81
C LEU A 80 -0.35 -14.25 -16.39
N HIS A 81 0.95 -14.21 -16.10
CA HIS A 81 1.88 -13.22 -16.67
C HIS A 81 2.38 -13.57 -18.08
N GLY A 82 1.96 -14.69 -18.62
CA GLY A 82 2.11 -14.98 -20.04
C GLY A 82 0.86 -15.69 -20.49
N ILE A 83 0.01 -15.01 -21.26
CA ILE A 83 -0.50 -15.44 -22.58
C ILE A 83 -1.33 -14.26 -23.13
N LYS A 84 -0.78 -13.69 -24.22
CA LYS A 84 -1.37 -12.85 -25.29
C LYS A 84 -1.75 -11.40 -24.98
#